data_AF-A0A967FAU5-F1
#
_entry.id   AF-A0A967FAU5-F1
#
_cell.length_a   1.000
_cell.length_b   1.000
_cell.length_c   1.000
_cell.angle_alpha   90.00
_cell.angle_beta   90.00
_cell.angle_gamma   90.00
#
_symmetry.space_group_name_H-M   'P 1'
#
loop_
_entity.id
_entity.type
_entity.pdbx_description
1 polymer ?
#
loop_
_entity_poly.entity_id
_entity_poly.type
_entity_poly.pdbx_seq_one_letter_code
_entity_poly.pdbx_strand_id
1 'polypeptide(L)' 'MPGYVYVASNPAYSYLNVGMTEREPTERVQQLSNSTSTPHPFELLYYAEFKNATSAEREIHQRLRAHRTNPNRE' A
#
# COMPACT_ATOMS: atom_id res chain seq x y z
N MET A 1 0.38 -12.99 -12.69
CA MET A 1 -0.33 -12.01 -13.54
C MET A 1 0.38 -10.67 -13.39
N PRO A 2 0.60 -9.93 -14.51
CA PRO A 2 1.21 -8.62 -14.46
C PRO A 2 0.27 -7.65 -13.75
N GLY A 3 0.83 -6.77 -12.93
CA GLY A 3 0.07 -5.78 -12.17
C GLY A 3 1.01 -4.79 -11.48
N TYR A 4 0.43 -3.90 -10.70
CA TYR A 4 1.14 -2.87 -9.97
C TYR A 4 1.02 -3.13 -8.48
N VAL A 5 2.14 -3.00 -7.76
CA VAL A 5 2.15 -2.97 -6.31
C VAL A 5 2.37 -1.53 -5.89
N TYR A 6 1.54 -1.04 -4.97
CA TYR A 6 1.60 0.31 -4.45
C TYR A 6 1.69 0.34 -2.92
N VAL A 7 2.30 1.41 -2.44
CA VAL A 7 2.47 1.73 -1.03
C VAL A 7 1.83 3.08 -0.78
N ALA A 8 0.81 3.10 0.06
CA ALA A 8 0.15 4.31 0.51
C ALA A 8 0.39 4.51 2.01
N SER A 9 0.77 5.72 2.41
CA SER A 9 0.75 6.13 3.82
C SER A 9 -0.44 7.05 4.06
N ASN A 10 -0.94 7.03 5.29
CA ASN A 10 -1.89 8.03 5.73
C ASN A 10 -1.34 8.64 7.02
N PRO A 11 -1.21 9.97 7.14
CA PRO A 11 -0.75 10.61 8.38
C PRO A 11 -1.62 10.27 9.60
N ALA A 12 -2.87 9.85 9.39
CA ALA A 12 -3.76 9.36 10.45
C ALA A 12 -3.36 7.97 11.00
N TYR A 13 -2.54 7.20 10.27
CA TYR A 13 -2.17 5.84 10.61
C TYR A 13 -0.64 5.69 10.64
N SER A 14 -0.08 5.20 11.75
CA SER A 14 1.37 4.91 11.87
C SER A 14 1.84 3.68 11.07
N TYR A 15 1.04 3.18 10.11
CA TYR A 15 1.38 2.03 9.28
C TYR A 15 1.21 2.34 7.79
N LEU A 16 2.06 1.70 6.99
CA LEU A 16 2.01 1.76 5.54
C LEU A 16 1.01 0.73 5.02
N ASN A 17 0.15 1.13 4.09
CA ASN A 17 -0.73 0.24 3.35
C ASN A 17 -0.02 -0.21 2.08
N VAL A 18 0.32 -1.49 2.02
CA VAL A 18 0.75 -2.15 0.79
C VAL A 18 -0.47 -2.81 0.15
N GLY A 19 -0.67 -2.54 -1.13
CA GLY A 19 -1.72 -3.17 -1.92
C GLY A 19 -1.23 -3.46 -3.33
N MET A 20 -1.93 -4.37 -4.02
CA MET A 20 -1.74 -4.59 -5.44
C MET A 20 -3.00 -4.25 -6.22
N THR A 21 -2.81 -3.84 -7.47
CA THR A 21 -3.87 -3.53 -8.41
C THR A 21 -3.46 -3.98 -9.80
N GLU A 22 -4.41 -4.39 -10.61
CA GLU A 22 -4.19 -4.74 -12.01
C GLU A 22 -4.22 -3.49 -12.92
N ARG A 23 -4.68 -2.35 -12.39
CA ARG A 23 -4.82 -1.04 -13.07
C ARG A 23 -3.94 0.03 -12.42
N GLU A 24 -3.94 1.25 -12.96
CA GLU A 24 -3.14 2.36 -12.42
C GLU A 24 -3.35 2.57 -10.91
N PRO A 25 -2.29 2.46 -10.09
CA PRO A 25 -2.39 2.59 -8.64
C PRO A 25 -2.68 4.02 -8.19
N THR A 26 -2.21 5.01 -8.96
CA THR A 26 -2.44 6.43 -8.66
C THR A 26 -3.92 6.78 -8.68
N GLU A 27 -4.65 6.37 -9.70
CA GLU A 27 -6.10 6.61 -9.77
C GLU A 27 -6.85 5.88 -8.65
N ARG A 28 -6.46 4.64 -8.34
CA ARG A 28 -7.08 3.86 -7.26
C ARG A 28 -6.88 4.52 -5.91
N VAL A 29 -5.65 4.96 -5.61
CA VAL A 29 -5.33 5.66 -4.35
C VAL A 29 -6.00 7.03 -4.30
N GLN A 30 -6.03 7.77 -5.41
CA GLN A 30 -6.76 9.03 -5.48
C GLN A 30 -8.27 8.83 -5.26
N GLN A 31 -8.89 7.83 -5.85
CA GLN A 31 -10.30 7.52 -5.57
C GLN A 31 -10.55 7.09 -4.13
N LEU A 32 -9.61 6.36 -3.52
CA LEU A 32 -9.69 5.98 -2.10
C LEU A 32 -9.56 7.23 -1.21
N SER A 33 -8.66 8.14 -1.55
CA SER A 33 -8.43 9.40 -0.84
C SER A 33 -9.59 10.39 -0.97
N ASN A 34 -10.30 10.33 -2.10
CA ASN A 34 -11.45 11.20 -2.41
C ASN A 34 -12.79 10.57 -1.94
N SER A 35 -12.77 9.33 -1.46
CA SER A 35 -13.93 8.74 -0.80
C SER A 35 -14.12 9.39 0.57
N THR A 36 -15.35 9.81 0.85
CA THR A 36 -15.81 10.45 2.10
C THR A 36 -15.61 9.59 3.37
N SER A 37 -15.14 8.35 3.22
CA SER A 37 -14.92 7.39 4.30
C SER A 37 -13.58 7.51 5.01
N THR A 38 -12.69 8.42 4.61
CA THR A 38 -11.37 8.58 5.23
C THR A 38 -11.11 10.01 5.68
N PRO A 39 -10.77 10.25 6.97
CA PRO A 39 -10.58 11.59 7.52
C PRO A 39 -9.32 12.29 6.98
N HIS A 40 -8.39 11.54 6.37
CA HIS A 40 -7.18 12.05 5.75
C HIS A 40 -6.95 11.34 4.41
N PRO A 41 -6.47 12.06 3.39
CA PRO A 41 -6.16 11.48 2.09
C PRO A 41 -5.05 10.43 2.25
N PHE A 42 -5.21 9.30 1.58
CA PHE A 42 -4.11 8.37 1.40
C PHE A 42 -3.11 8.97 0.41
N GLU A 43 -1.85 9.09 0.84
CA GLU A 43 -0.77 9.56 0.00
C GLU A 43 -0.06 8.36 -0.62
N LEU A 44 -0.05 8.30 -1.95
CA LEU A 44 0.72 7.31 -2.70
C LEU A 44 2.21 7.65 -2.57
N LEU A 45 2.93 6.91 -1.74
CA LEU A 45 4.37 7.10 -1.56
C LEU A 45 5.17 6.44 -2.68
N TYR A 46 4.74 5.24 -3.08
CA TYR A 46 5.49 4.44 -4.05
C TYR A 46 4.56 3.53 -4.84
N TYR A 47 4.90 3.31 -6.11
CA TYR A 47 4.29 2.26 -6.91
C TYR A 47 5.32 1.71 -7.89
N ALA A 48 5.19 0.42 -8.21
CA ALA A 48 6.02 -0.22 -9.22
C ALA A 48 5.21 -1.27 -9.98
N GLU A 49 5.52 -1.39 -11.27
CA GLU A 49 5.00 -2.44 -12.12
C GLU A 49 5.77 -3.75 -11.90
N PHE A 50 5.04 -4.85 -11.81
CA PHE A 50 5.62 -6.17 -11.64
C PHE A 50 4.95 -7.14 -12.61
N LYS A 51 5.76 -7.97 -13.28
CA LYS A 51 5.25 -9.10 -14.07
C LYS A 51 4.46 -10.10 -13.21
N ASN A 52 4.77 -10.17 -11.91
CA ASN A 52 4.06 -10.98 -10.93
C ASN A 52 3.79 -10.16 -9.66
N ALA A 53 2.77 -9.30 -9.70
CA ALA A 53 2.38 -8.46 -8.57
C ALA A 53 2.09 -9.29 -7.31
N THR A 54 1.51 -10.48 -7.43
CA THR A 54 1.23 -11.38 -6.29
C THR A 54 2.51 -11.86 -5.58
N SER A 55 3.57 -12.21 -6.32
CA SER A 55 4.85 -12.60 -5.69
C SER A 55 5.55 -11.40 -5.09
N ALA A 56 5.55 -10.26 -5.81
CA ALA A 56 6.15 -9.03 -5.33
C ALA A 56 5.47 -8.54 -4.04
N GLU A 57 4.13 -8.49 -4.00
CA GLU A 57 3.37 -8.13 -2.81
C GLU A 57 3.74 -9.04 -1.64
N ARG A 58 3.80 -10.36 -1.86
CA ARG A 58 4.14 -11.31 -0.80
C ARG A 58 5.56 -11.11 -0.26
N GLU A 59 6.54 -10.87 -1.14
CA GLU A 59 7.92 -10.58 -0.74
C GLU A 59 8.04 -9.24 -0.02
N ILE A 60 7.34 -8.21 -0.51
CA ILE A 60 7.25 -6.88 0.10
C ILE A 60 6.60 -7.00 1.47
N HIS A 61 5.48 -7.73 1.60
CA HIS A 61 4.84 -8.02 2.88
C HIS A 61 5.78 -8.79 3.81
N GLN A 62 6.54 -9.76 3.33
CA GLN A 62 7.52 -10.48 4.16
C GLN A 62 8.66 -9.56 4.64
N ARG A 63 9.19 -8.69 3.78
CA ARG A 63 10.21 -7.71 4.15
C ARG A 63 9.65 -6.66 5.11
N LEU A 64 8.47 -6.11 4.83
CA LEU A 64 7.80 -5.13 5.69
C LEU A 64 7.25 -5.76 6.97
N ARG A 65 7.05 -7.08 7.03
CA ARG A 65 6.71 -7.78 8.27
C ARG A 65 7.79 -7.62 9.33
N ALA A 66 9.06 -7.47 8.92
CA ALA A 66 10.17 -7.12 9.82
C ALA A 66 10.13 -5.64 10.25
N HIS A 67 9.58 -4.76 9.39
CA HIS A 67 9.39 -3.33 9.64
C HIS A 67 8.02 -2.97 10.22
N ARG A 68 7.16 -3.96 10.53
CA ARG A 68 5.91 -3.76 11.25
C ARG A 68 6.31 -3.28 12.63
N THR A 69 6.44 -1.97 12.78
CA THR A 69 6.56 -1.24 14.04
C THR A 69 5.31 -1.53 14.84
N ASN A 70 5.26 -2.72 15.45
CA ASN A 70 5.06 -2.94 16.88
C ASN A 70 4.80 -4.44 17.14
N PRO A 71 5.82 -5.27 17.42
CA PRO A 71 5.62 -6.50 18.19
C PRO A 71 5.41 -6.21 19.70
N ASN A 72 5.56 -4.96 20.14
CA ASN A 72 5.62 -4.60 21.56
C ASN A 72 4.55 -3.56 21.93
N ARG A 73 3.27 -3.97 21.90
CA ARG A 73 2.31 -3.37 22.84
C ARG A 73 2.25 -4.34 24.02
N GLU A 74 3.18 -4.11 24.95
CA GLU A 74 3.02 -4.47 26.36
C GLU A 74 1.77 -3.80 26.94
#